data_AF-A0A6M2BQ88-F1
#
_entry.id   AF-A0A6M2BQ88-F1
#
_cell.length_a   1.000
_cell.length_b   1.000
_cell.length_c   1.000
_cell.angle_alpha   90.00
_cell.angle_beta   90.00
_cell.angle_gamma   90.00
#
_symmetry.space_group_name_H-M   'P 1'
#
loop_
_entity.id
_entity.type
_entity.pdbx_description
1 polymer ?
#
loop_
_entity_poly.entity_id
_entity_poly.type
_entity_poly.pdbx_seq_one_letter_code
_entity_poly.pdbx_strand_id
1 'polypeptide(L)'
;MNRTASAIALTTTASAALLLGACQSWTQKSPAQAVAETAPPAADEACHATLKMPAPILKLPGTDAPRHASNDNDVDIAQIHTVNQPLQQIGVWNDQGDGWSVLALTLGSRRARSIAVRMRDVKLPKQSALWLCSPDGKLRQGPYTEAPNGELWSASIASSQARVEVWLPTPSRDAFSAELTDVYGGYQP
;
A
#
# COMPACT_ATOMS: atom_id res chain seq x y z
N MET A 1 -38.28 -52.85 -19.74
CA MET A 1 -38.42 -53.29 -21.14
C MET A 1 -38.10 -52.12 -22.05
N ASN A 2 -36.95 -52.16 -22.73
CA ASN A 2 -36.80 -51.87 -24.17
C ASN A 2 -35.32 -52.00 -24.55
N ARG A 3 -35.10 -52.89 -25.52
CA ARG A 3 -33.83 -53.26 -26.15
C ARG A 3 -33.71 -52.52 -27.48
N THR A 4 -32.49 -52.15 -27.87
CA THR A 4 -31.85 -52.25 -29.22
C THR A 4 -30.62 -51.31 -29.23
N ALA A 5 -29.36 -51.75 -29.27
CA ALA A 5 -28.61 -52.63 -30.19
C ALA A 5 -27.94 -51.90 -31.38
N SER A 6 -26.61 -52.05 -31.44
CA SER A 6 -25.70 -51.96 -32.61
C SER A 6 -25.41 -50.56 -33.19
N ALA A 7 -24.23 -50.23 -33.73
CA ALA A 7 -23.19 -51.07 -34.33
C ALA A 7 -21.77 -50.45 -34.25
N ILE A 8 -20.81 -51.35 -34.47
CA ILE A 8 -19.35 -51.24 -34.52
C ILE A 8 -18.89 -50.56 -35.82
N ALA A 9 -17.80 -49.79 -35.76
CA ALA A 9 -16.83 -49.71 -36.87
C ALA A 9 -15.41 -49.45 -36.31
N LEU A 10 -14.58 -50.50 -36.37
CA LEU A 10 -13.13 -50.40 -36.32
C LEU A 10 -12.64 -49.79 -37.64
N THR A 11 -11.70 -48.84 -37.55
CA THR A 11 -10.64 -48.71 -38.55
C THR A 11 -9.32 -48.40 -37.86
N THR A 12 -8.51 -49.43 -37.78
CA THR A 12 -7.07 -49.40 -37.58
C THR A 12 -6.38 -48.74 -38.78
N THR A 13 -5.60 -47.70 -38.53
CA THR A 13 -4.45 -47.36 -39.37
C THR A 13 -3.23 -47.16 -38.47
N ALA A 14 -2.37 -48.18 -38.49
CA ALA A 14 -1.00 -48.08 -38.04
C ALA A 14 -0.23 -47.18 -39.01
N SER A 15 0.51 -46.22 -38.48
CA SER A 15 1.63 -45.59 -39.17
C SER A 15 2.70 -45.29 -38.15
N ALA A 16 3.62 -46.25 -38.02
CA ALA A 16 4.90 -46.04 -37.40
C ALA A 16 5.77 -45.22 -38.37
N ALA A 17 6.12 -44.00 -37.97
CA ALA A 17 7.23 -43.25 -38.56
C ALA A 17 8.16 -42.87 -37.40
N LEU A 18 9.19 -43.70 -37.23
CA LEU A 18 10.39 -43.36 -36.46
C LEU A 18 11.13 -42.25 -37.22
N LEU A 19 11.08 -41.03 -36.70
CA LEU A 19 12.08 -40.01 -37.00
C LEU A 19 12.86 -39.73 -35.72
N LEU A 20 14.03 -40.34 -35.67
CA LEU A 20 15.17 -39.92 -34.88
C LEU A 20 15.49 -38.46 -35.27
N GLY A 21 15.32 -37.54 -34.33
CA GLY A 21 15.53 -36.11 -34.58
C GLY A 21 15.68 -35.34 -33.28
N ALA A 22 16.90 -35.40 -32.72
CA ALA A 22 17.45 -34.50 -31.72
C ALA A 22 16.60 -34.25 -30.45
N CYS A 23 17.04 -34.86 -29.34
CA CYS A 23 16.94 -34.25 -28.02
C CYS A 23 17.70 -32.91 -28.04
N GLN A 24 17.15 -31.87 -28.65
CA GLN A 24 17.50 -30.53 -28.26
C GLN A 24 16.80 -30.30 -26.94
N SER A 25 17.51 -30.68 -25.88
CA SER A 25 17.32 -30.13 -24.55
C SER A 25 17.38 -28.62 -24.70
N TRP A 26 16.22 -28.02 -24.95
CA TRP A 26 15.95 -26.61 -24.69
C TRP A 26 16.09 -26.44 -23.19
N THR A 27 17.33 -26.33 -22.74
CA THR A 27 17.69 -25.50 -21.61
C THR A 27 17.39 -24.08 -22.05
N GLN A 28 16.10 -23.74 -22.09
CA GLN A 28 15.66 -22.37 -22.00
C GLN A 28 16.07 -21.96 -20.59
N LYS A 29 17.33 -21.56 -20.48
CA LYS A 29 17.85 -20.80 -19.35
C LYS A 29 17.03 -19.54 -19.42
N SER A 30 15.85 -19.57 -18.78
CA SER A 30 15.09 -18.37 -18.49
C SER A 30 16.14 -17.39 -17.99
N PRO A 31 16.30 -16.21 -18.61
CA PRO A 31 16.85 -15.14 -17.83
C PRO A 31 15.86 -15.03 -16.68
N ALA A 32 16.21 -15.61 -15.54
CA ALA A 32 15.83 -15.03 -14.27
C ALA A 32 16.35 -13.61 -14.42
N GLN A 33 15.47 -12.72 -14.93
CA GLN A 33 15.57 -11.32 -14.68
C GLN A 33 15.60 -11.30 -13.16
N ALA A 34 16.82 -11.26 -12.62
CA ALA A 34 17.04 -10.76 -11.29
C ALA A 34 16.36 -9.40 -11.36
N VAL A 35 15.12 -9.36 -10.86
CA VAL A 35 14.45 -8.12 -10.55
C VAL A 35 15.44 -7.54 -9.56
N ALA A 36 16.29 -6.63 -10.04
CA ALA A 36 17.23 -5.94 -9.21
C ALA A 36 16.41 -5.48 -8.02
N GLU A 37 16.87 -5.83 -6.82
CA GLU A 37 16.20 -5.47 -5.58
C GLU A 37 16.31 -3.94 -5.46
N THR A 38 15.52 -3.22 -6.26
CA THR A 38 15.51 -1.78 -6.32
C THR A 38 15.06 -1.31 -4.96
N ALA A 39 15.90 -0.49 -4.34
CA ALA A 39 15.59 0.10 -3.05
C ALA A 39 14.23 0.82 -3.13
N PRO A 40 13.49 0.89 -2.01
CA PRO A 40 12.30 1.73 -1.94
C PRO A 40 12.60 3.14 -2.47
N PRO A 41 11.63 3.77 -3.16
CA PRO A 41 11.81 5.11 -3.70
C PRO A 41 12.19 6.10 -2.59
N ALA A 42 13.03 7.07 -2.96
CA ALA A 42 13.52 8.05 -2.03
C ALA A 42 12.40 8.97 -1.52
N ALA A 43 12.66 9.62 -0.39
CA ALA A 43 11.70 10.51 0.26
C ALA A 43 11.16 11.64 -0.63
N ASP A 44 11.97 12.13 -1.57
CA ASP A 44 11.58 13.20 -2.50
C ASP A 44 10.56 12.70 -3.53
N GLU A 45 10.67 11.43 -3.94
CA GLU A 45 9.76 10.79 -4.88
C GLU A 45 8.43 10.46 -4.20
N ALA A 46 8.45 9.94 -2.97
CA ALA A 46 7.24 9.63 -2.22
C ALA A 46 6.32 10.85 -2.09
N CYS A 47 6.73 11.85 -1.31
CA CYS A 47 5.85 12.95 -0.95
C CYS A 47 5.53 13.95 -2.09
N HIS A 48 6.18 13.84 -3.25
CA HIS A 48 5.91 14.69 -4.43
C HIS A 48 5.42 13.92 -5.66
N ALA A 49 5.17 12.62 -5.55
CA ALA A 49 4.70 11.84 -6.68
C ALA A 49 3.41 12.41 -7.26
N THR A 50 3.37 12.50 -8.58
CA THR A 50 2.14 12.84 -9.29
C THR A 50 1.28 11.58 -9.36
N LEU A 51 0.15 11.60 -8.65
CA LEU A 51 -0.78 10.49 -8.64
C LEU A 51 -1.74 10.60 -9.85
N LYS A 52 -1.86 9.53 -10.64
CA LYS A 52 -2.82 9.46 -11.76
C LYS A 52 -4.26 9.58 -11.26
N MET A 53 -4.55 8.93 -10.14
CA MET A 53 -5.79 9.07 -9.38
C MET A 53 -5.50 9.84 -8.09
N PRO A 54 -6.20 10.96 -7.84
CA PRO A 54 -5.99 11.74 -6.63
C PRO A 54 -6.29 10.88 -5.40
N ALA A 55 -5.48 11.03 -4.35
CA ALA A 55 -5.69 10.35 -3.09
C ALA A 55 -7.06 10.74 -2.50
N PRO A 56 -7.92 9.77 -2.14
CA PRO A 56 -9.19 10.06 -1.47
C PRO A 56 -8.93 10.80 -0.15
N ILE A 57 -9.88 11.66 0.24
CA ILE A 57 -9.76 12.45 1.46
C ILE A 57 -10.68 11.86 2.54
N LEU A 58 -10.10 11.31 3.59
CA LEU A 58 -10.80 10.98 4.83
C LEU A 58 -10.97 12.25 5.66
N LYS A 59 -12.20 12.77 5.66
CA LYS A 59 -12.58 13.95 6.45
C LYS A 59 -12.89 13.53 7.89
N LEU A 60 -12.07 13.99 8.82
CA LEU A 60 -12.21 13.74 10.25
C LEU A 60 -13.03 14.87 10.91
N PRO A 61 -13.62 14.60 12.09
CA PRO A 61 -14.16 15.66 12.94
C PRO A 61 -13.11 16.76 13.20
N GLY A 62 -13.57 17.98 13.51
CA GLY A 62 -12.65 19.08 13.79
C GLY A 62 -11.93 18.88 15.13
N THR A 63 -10.66 19.28 15.18
CA THR A 63 -9.82 19.26 16.37
C THR A 63 -9.93 20.59 17.11
N ASP A 64 -10.64 20.59 18.23
CA ASP A 64 -10.85 21.75 19.10
C ASP A 64 -9.97 21.69 20.35
N ALA A 65 -9.43 22.83 20.74
CA ALA A 65 -8.82 22.98 22.06
C ALA A 65 -9.89 22.80 23.15
N PRO A 66 -9.61 22.04 24.23
CA PRO A 66 -10.45 22.01 25.42
C PRO A 66 -10.67 23.43 25.96
N ARG A 67 -11.86 23.69 26.52
CA ARG A 67 -12.21 25.01 27.11
C ARG A 67 -11.27 25.48 28.24
N HIS A 68 -10.48 24.57 28.81
CA HIS A 68 -9.54 24.82 29.89
C HIS A 68 -8.13 24.34 29.56
N ALA A 69 -7.75 24.35 28.28
CA ALA A 69 -6.37 24.08 27.93
C ALA A 69 -5.43 25.08 28.62
N SER A 70 -4.33 24.60 29.19
CA SER A 70 -3.33 25.47 29.79
C SER A 70 -2.79 26.43 28.74
N ASN A 71 -2.51 27.68 29.12
CA ASN A 71 -1.95 28.71 28.23
C ASN A 71 -0.49 28.43 27.82
N ASP A 72 -0.03 27.18 27.91
CA ASP A 72 1.30 26.81 27.48
C ASP A 72 1.30 26.73 25.95
N ASN A 73 2.36 27.24 25.31
CA ASN A 73 2.44 27.31 23.84
C ASN A 73 2.77 25.96 23.18
N ASP A 74 2.73 24.88 23.96
CA ASP A 74 3.01 23.53 23.51
C ASP A 74 1.79 22.91 22.82
N VAL A 75 2.05 22.06 21.82
CA VAL A 75 1.01 21.28 21.15
C VAL A 75 0.58 20.17 22.11
N ASP A 76 -0.56 20.37 22.80
CA ASP A 76 -1.15 19.36 23.66
C ASP A 76 -1.71 18.18 22.83
N ILE A 77 -1.43 16.97 23.32
CA ILE A 77 -1.91 15.69 22.77
C ILE A 77 -3.42 15.57 23.01
N ALA A 78 -4.24 14.95 22.17
CA ALA A 78 -4.52 15.05 20.75
C ALA A 78 -5.98 14.57 20.68
N GLN A 79 -6.85 15.20 19.87
CA GLN A 79 -8.15 14.59 19.66
C GLN A 79 -7.95 13.29 18.87
N ILE A 80 -8.38 12.18 19.47
CA ILE A 80 -8.28 10.85 18.87
C ILE A 80 -9.51 10.63 18.01
N HIS A 81 -9.30 10.40 16.72
CA HIS A 81 -10.34 10.00 15.78
C HIS A 81 -10.13 8.54 15.40
N THR A 82 -10.93 7.66 15.97
CA THR A 82 -10.91 6.22 15.63
C THR A 82 -11.54 6.00 14.27
N VAL A 83 -10.85 5.24 13.42
CA VAL A 83 -11.23 4.95 12.03
C VAL A 83 -11.55 3.46 11.87
N ASN A 84 -10.65 2.57 12.31
CA ASN A 84 -10.74 1.11 12.20
C ASN A 84 -11.08 0.61 10.78
N GLN A 85 -10.34 1.08 9.77
CA GLN A 85 -10.55 0.64 8.38
C GLN A 85 -9.24 0.18 7.71
N PRO A 86 -9.26 -0.93 6.94
CA PRO A 86 -8.11 -1.35 6.16
C PRO A 86 -7.69 -0.26 5.17
N LEU A 87 -6.40 0.10 5.16
CA LEU A 87 -5.89 1.18 4.33
C LEU A 87 -6.13 0.93 2.84
N GLN A 88 -6.09 -0.34 2.42
CA GLN A 88 -6.37 -0.76 1.03
C GLN A 88 -7.83 -0.53 0.59
N GLN A 89 -8.77 -0.39 1.53
CA GLN A 89 -10.18 -0.15 1.24
C GLN A 89 -10.51 1.35 1.15
N ILE A 90 -9.77 2.19 1.88
CA ILE A 90 -10.02 3.63 1.94
C ILE A 90 -9.02 4.47 1.14
N GLY A 91 -7.85 3.90 0.81
CA GLY A 91 -6.87 4.51 -0.06
C GLY A 91 -7.05 4.10 -1.52
N VAL A 92 -6.25 4.69 -2.40
CA VAL A 92 -6.22 4.33 -3.83
C VAL A 92 -4.82 3.96 -4.28
N TRP A 93 -4.70 2.85 -5.01
CA TRP A 93 -3.45 2.43 -5.64
C TRP A 93 -3.19 3.21 -6.92
N ASN A 94 -1.98 3.73 -7.06
CA ASN A 94 -1.46 4.35 -8.27
C ASN A 94 -0.24 3.57 -8.76
N ASP A 95 -0.17 3.36 -10.08
CA ASP A 95 1.03 2.85 -10.74
C ASP A 95 1.96 4.01 -11.10
N GLN A 96 3.20 3.94 -10.62
CA GLN A 96 4.22 5.00 -10.75
C GLN A 96 5.27 4.71 -11.83
N GLY A 97 5.08 3.68 -12.66
CA GLY A 97 6.09 3.23 -13.60
C GLY A 97 7.18 2.38 -12.95
N ASP A 98 8.09 1.84 -13.76
CA ASP A 98 9.27 1.06 -13.32
C ASP A 98 8.99 -0.08 -12.33
N GLY A 99 7.76 -0.63 -12.38
CA GLY A 99 7.33 -1.70 -11.49
C GLY A 99 6.97 -1.26 -10.07
N TRP A 100 6.76 0.04 -9.83
CA TRP A 100 6.39 0.59 -8.53
C TRP A 100 4.92 0.99 -8.41
N SER A 101 4.45 0.94 -7.18
CA SER A 101 3.09 1.25 -6.80
C SER A 101 3.03 2.07 -5.53
N VAL A 102 2.10 3.01 -5.49
CA VAL A 102 1.81 3.80 -4.30
C VAL A 102 0.34 3.69 -3.92
N LEU A 103 0.05 3.25 -2.69
CA LEU A 103 -1.26 3.39 -2.06
C LEU A 103 -1.29 4.75 -1.37
N ALA A 104 -2.25 5.60 -1.71
CA ALA A 104 -2.35 6.93 -1.14
C ALA A 104 -3.71 7.18 -0.48
N LEU A 105 -3.68 7.85 0.67
CA LEU A 105 -4.85 8.34 1.41
C LEU A 105 -4.54 9.71 2.01
N THR A 106 -5.39 10.70 1.80
CA THR A 106 -5.28 12.00 2.47
C THR A 106 -6.16 12.02 3.72
N LEU A 107 -5.61 12.46 4.83
CA LEU A 107 -6.28 12.68 6.10
C LEU A 107 -6.46 14.19 6.29
N GLY A 108 -7.63 14.61 6.77
CA GLY A 108 -7.85 16.02 7.07
C GLY A 108 -8.76 16.20 8.27
N SER A 109 -8.28 16.98 9.25
CA SER A 109 -9.09 17.47 10.37
C SER A 109 -9.08 18.99 10.36
N ARG A 110 -10.28 19.59 10.43
CA ARG A 110 -10.37 21.06 10.55
C ARG A 110 -9.79 21.47 11.90
N ARG A 111 -9.03 22.57 11.91
CA ARG A 111 -8.41 23.16 13.12
C ARG A 111 -7.30 22.31 13.78
N ALA A 112 -7.00 21.12 13.27
CA ALA A 112 -5.77 20.42 13.64
C ALA A 112 -4.54 21.26 13.28
N ARG A 113 -3.59 21.33 14.20
CA ARG A 113 -2.26 21.93 14.03
C ARG A 113 -1.23 20.89 13.63
N SER A 114 -1.45 19.64 14.03
CA SER A 114 -0.65 18.52 13.61
C SER A 114 -1.52 17.28 13.38
N ILE A 115 -1.02 16.36 12.54
CA ILE A 115 -1.62 15.05 12.30
C ILE A 115 -0.57 13.98 12.57
N ALA A 116 -0.93 12.97 13.34
CA ALA A 116 -0.21 11.70 13.47
C ALA A 116 -1.19 10.53 13.31
N VAL A 117 -0.67 9.34 13.04
CA VAL A 117 -1.49 8.14 12.82
C VAL A 117 -1.00 6.96 13.63
N ARG A 118 -1.94 6.09 13.99
CA ARG A 118 -1.66 4.75 14.48
C ARG A 118 -2.30 3.73 13.55
N MET A 119 -1.51 2.74 13.18
CA MET A 119 -1.96 1.60 12.39
C MET A 119 -1.64 0.29 13.11
N ARG A 120 -2.49 -0.70 12.91
CA ARG A 120 -2.27 -2.07 13.38
C ARG A 120 -2.32 -3.06 12.22
N ASP A 121 -1.98 -4.32 12.51
CA ASP A 121 -1.92 -5.41 11.53
C ASP A 121 -1.08 -5.03 10.29
N VAL A 122 -0.04 -4.24 10.53
CA VAL A 122 0.84 -3.70 9.50
C VAL A 122 1.78 -4.80 9.01
N LYS A 123 1.65 -5.15 7.74
CA LYS A 123 2.54 -6.05 7.01
C LYS A 123 3.14 -5.27 5.85
N LEU A 124 4.40 -4.91 6.00
CA LEU A 124 5.21 -4.25 4.98
C LEU A 124 6.06 -5.33 4.29
N PRO A 125 5.81 -5.65 2.99
CA PRO A 125 6.65 -6.58 2.27
C PRO A 125 8.07 -6.01 2.10
N LYS A 126 9.02 -6.86 1.69
CA LYS A 126 10.36 -6.38 1.35
C LYS A 126 10.30 -5.26 0.32
N GLN A 127 11.24 -4.32 0.41
CA GLN A 127 11.34 -3.16 -0.46
C GLN A 127 10.09 -2.26 -0.42
N SER A 128 9.39 -2.20 0.72
CA SER A 128 8.31 -1.25 0.93
C SER A 128 8.72 -0.14 1.89
N ALA A 129 8.06 1.01 1.75
CA ALA A 129 8.20 2.14 2.65
C ALA A 129 6.85 2.84 2.82
N LEU A 130 6.49 3.12 4.07
CA LEU A 130 5.37 3.98 4.41
C LEU A 130 5.88 5.39 4.75
N TRP A 131 5.14 6.38 4.29
CA TRP A 131 5.39 7.79 4.53
C TRP A 131 4.13 8.48 5.02
N LEU A 132 4.32 9.47 5.89
CA LEU A 132 3.35 10.52 6.14
C LEU A 132 3.93 11.81 5.55
N CYS A 133 3.14 12.56 4.78
CA CYS A 133 3.58 13.75 4.07
C CYS A 133 2.63 14.93 4.33
N SER A 134 3.12 16.16 4.41
CA SER A 134 2.26 17.34 4.27
C SER A 134 1.70 17.45 2.85
N PRO A 135 0.60 18.21 2.63
CA PRO A 135 0.01 18.35 1.29
C PRO A 135 0.96 18.94 0.24
N ASP A 136 1.91 19.75 0.68
CA ASP A 136 2.96 20.36 -0.16
C ASP A 136 4.24 19.52 -0.24
N GLY A 137 4.29 18.36 0.42
CA GLY A 137 5.43 17.43 0.44
C GLY A 137 6.67 17.89 1.22
N LYS A 138 6.65 19.10 1.80
CA LYS A 138 7.82 19.68 2.50
C LYS A 138 8.10 19.04 3.85
N LEU A 139 7.05 18.66 4.58
CA LEU A 139 7.16 17.95 5.84
C LEU A 139 6.88 16.47 5.57
N ARG A 140 7.71 15.60 6.13
CA ARG A 140 7.63 14.17 5.92
C ARG A 140 8.10 13.38 7.12
N GLN A 141 7.50 12.22 7.32
CA GLN A 141 7.89 11.24 8.33
C GLN A 141 7.99 9.86 7.69
N GLY A 142 9.09 9.16 7.96
CA GLY A 142 9.47 7.91 7.30
C GLY A 142 10.93 7.93 6.80
N PRO A 143 11.36 6.92 6.02
CA PRO A 143 10.55 5.78 5.60
C PRO A 143 10.31 4.85 6.78
N TYR A 144 9.06 4.46 7.01
CA TYR A 144 8.77 3.34 7.88
C TYR A 144 8.85 2.07 7.03
N THR A 145 9.90 1.29 7.24
CA THR A 145 10.16 0.02 6.52
C THR A 145 9.79 -1.20 7.34
N GLU A 146 9.47 -1.02 8.61
CA GLU A 146 9.08 -2.05 9.55
C GLU A 146 8.00 -1.55 10.51
N ALA A 147 7.25 -2.49 11.07
CA ALA A 147 6.24 -2.26 12.09
C ALA A 147 6.38 -3.34 13.17
N PRO A 148 7.23 -3.15 14.18
CA PRO A 148 7.43 -4.12 15.25
C PRO A 148 6.08 -4.50 15.87
N ASN A 149 5.84 -5.80 16.08
CA ASN A 149 4.57 -6.35 16.58
C ASN A 149 3.34 -6.02 15.71
N GLY A 150 3.54 -5.65 14.44
CA GLY A 150 2.46 -5.29 13.51
C GLY A 150 1.81 -3.94 13.81
N GLU A 151 2.43 -3.11 14.66
CA GLU A 151 1.92 -1.78 15.00
C GLU A 151 2.87 -0.70 14.48
N LEU A 152 2.29 0.39 13.98
CA LEU A 152 3.03 1.55 13.51
C LEU A 152 2.41 2.81 14.10
N TRP A 153 3.26 3.59 14.76
CA TRP A 153 2.95 4.93 15.25
C TRP A 153 3.80 5.92 14.47
N SER A 154 3.15 6.86 13.78
CA SER A 154 3.88 7.90 13.08
C SER A 154 4.31 9.01 14.05
N ALA A 155 5.40 9.69 13.71
CA ALA A 155 5.63 11.03 14.23
C ALA A 155 4.56 11.99 13.67
N SER A 156 4.34 13.10 14.35
CA SER A 156 3.38 14.12 13.89
C SER A 156 3.94 15.00 12.78
N ILE A 157 3.09 15.39 11.84
CA ILE A 157 3.37 16.45 10.87
C ILE A 157 2.60 17.71 11.27
N ALA A 158 3.29 18.85 11.32
CA ALA A 158 2.71 20.16 11.64
C ALA A 158 1.87 20.70 10.47
N SER A 159 0.69 20.12 10.28
CA SER A 159 -0.30 20.47 9.26
C SER A 159 -1.69 20.01 9.69
N SER A 160 -2.74 20.65 9.17
CA SER A 160 -4.13 20.22 9.36
C SER A 160 -4.54 19.03 8.48
N GLN A 161 -3.68 18.70 7.52
CA GLN A 161 -3.83 17.59 6.59
C GLN A 161 -2.53 16.83 6.46
N ALA A 162 -2.61 15.52 6.23
CA ALA A 162 -1.46 14.71 5.90
C ALA A 162 -1.84 13.63 4.88
N ARG A 163 -0.93 13.30 3.97
CA ARG A 163 -1.10 12.19 3.03
C ARG A 163 -0.28 11.01 3.53
N VAL A 164 -0.96 9.88 3.74
CA VAL A 164 -0.32 8.58 3.93
C VAL A 164 0.00 8.02 2.56
N GLU A 165 1.23 7.56 2.38
CA GLU A 165 1.65 6.86 1.18
C GLU A 165 2.37 5.57 1.53
N VAL A 166 2.06 4.49 0.81
CA VAL A 166 2.77 3.21 0.92
C VAL A 166 3.31 2.86 -0.44
N TRP A 167 4.64 2.85 -0.53
CA TRP A 167 5.39 2.51 -1.74
C TRP A 167 5.88 1.09 -1.68
N LEU A 168 5.69 0.33 -2.75
CA LEU A 168 6.16 -1.05 -2.87
C LEU A 168 6.22 -1.50 -4.34
N PRO A 169 6.95 -2.58 -4.66
CA PRO A 169 6.91 -3.18 -5.99
C PRO A 169 5.50 -3.66 -6.34
N THR A 170 5.03 -3.37 -7.55
CA THR A 170 3.68 -3.73 -8.03
C THR A 170 3.28 -5.19 -7.78
N PRO A 171 4.17 -6.19 -7.97
CA PRO A 171 3.84 -7.58 -7.67
C PRO A 171 3.59 -7.88 -6.18
N SER A 172 4.03 -7.01 -5.28
CA SER A 172 3.93 -7.17 -3.82
C SER A 172 2.70 -6.48 -3.21
N ARG A 173 1.83 -5.85 -4.02
CA ARG A 173 0.63 -5.12 -3.53
C ARG A 173 -0.26 -5.97 -2.63
N ASP A 174 -0.50 -7.22 -3.03
CA ASP A 174 -1.40 -8.12 -2.31
C ASP A 174 -0.79 -8.66 -1.00
N ALA A 175 0.53 -8.51 -0.82
CA ALA A 175 1.23 -8.89 0.41
C ALA A 175 1.21 -7.78 1.47
N PHE A 176 0.85 -6.55 1.08
CA PHE A 176 0.69 -5.44 2.03
C PHE A 176 -0.63 -5.57 2.79
N SER A 177 -0.62 -5.22 4.08
CA SER A 177 -1.83 -4.96 4.85
C SER A 177 -1.56 -3.90 5.92
N ALA A 178 -2.57 -3.11 6.26
CA ALA A 178 -2.57 -2.24 7.43
C ALA A 178 -4.02 -1.82 7.73
N GLU A 179 -4.39 -1.76 9.00
CA GLU A 179 -5.62 -1.10 9.45
C GLU A 179 -5.27 0.27 10.00
N LEU A 180 -5.88 1.33 9.46
CA LEU A 180 -5.83 2.66 10.06
C LEU A 180 -6.76 2.65 11.28
N THR A 181 -6.16 2.60 12.47
CA THR A 181 -6.90 2.48 13.73
C THR A 181 -7.31 3.86 14.23
N ASP A 182 -6.34 4.77 14.37
CA ASP A 182 -6.57 6.10 14.94
C ASP A 182 -5.81 7.18 14.16
N VAL A 183 -6.42 8.36 14.07
CA VAL A 183 -5.77 9.60 13.64
C VAL A 183 -5.80 10.60 14.80
N TYR A 184 -4.64 11.16 15.10
CA TYR A 184 -4.45 12.11 16.19
C TYR A 184 -4.36 13.52 15.61
N GLY A 185 -5.31 14.37 15.97
CA GLY A 185 -5.26 15.80 15.69
C GLY A 185 -4.69 16.56 16.88
N GLY A 186 -3.51 17.16 16.74
CA GLY A 186 -2.98 18.09 17.74
C GLY A 186 -3.66 19.46 17.66
N TYR A 187 -3.86 20.12 18.79
CA TYR A 187 -4.36 21.50 18.84
C TYR A 187 -3.31 22.42 19.45
N GLN A 188 -3.54 23.72 19.32
CA GLN A 188 -2.85 24.75 20.12
C GLN A 188 -3.95 25.63 20.73
N PRO A 189 -3.90 25.90 22.05
CA PRO A 189 -4.88 26.73 22.75
C PRO A 189 -5.06 28.14 22.15
#